data_AF-A0A3A0A0N0-F1
#
_entry.id   AF-A0A3A0A0N0-F1
#
_cell.length_a   1.000
_cell.length_b   1.000
_cell.length_c   1.000
_cell.angle_alpha   90.00
_cell.angle_beta   90.00
_cell.angle_gamma   90.00
#
_symmetry.space_group_name_H-M   'P 1'
#
loop_
_entity.id
_entity.type
_entity.pdbx_description
1 polymer ?
#
loop_
_entity_poly.entity_id
_entity_poly.type
_entity_poly.pdbx_seq_one_letter_code
_entity_poly.pdbx_strand_id
1 'polypeptide(L)'
;MDSYLGELAGLATSVCWSFTSVFFTLSGRQVGSAVVNRVRLLMAVVMVSLLHWAMEGSLLPVDAGLERWGWMGLSGLIGFVIGDAMLFQAFVMIGPRLSMLLMALAP
;
A
#
# COMPACT_ATOMS: atom_id res chain seq x y z
N MET A 1 13.21 15.43 -22.67
CA MET A 1 13.17 15.40 -21.21
C MET A 1 11.79 14.87 -20.83
N ASP A 2 11.57 13.60 -20.50
CA ASP A 2 12.48 12.61 -19.92
C ASP A 2 12.08 11.18 -20.33
N SER A 3 12.74 10.61 -21.34
CA SER A 3 12.43 9.25 -21.82
C SER A 3 12.67 8.15 -20.78
N TYR A 4 13.36 8.45 -19.68
CA TYR A 4 13.75 7.50 -18.64
C TYR A 4 13.06 7.74 -17.29
N LEU A 5 12.15 8.71 -17.18
CA LEU A 5 11.53 9.05 -15.88
C LEU A 5 10.71 7.87 -15.32
N GLY A 6 10.03 7.12 -16.20
CA GLY A 6 9.32 5.91 -15.83
C GLY A 6 10.26 4.80 -15.34
N GLU A 7 11.38 4.58 -16.03
CA GLU A 7 12.38 3.56 -15.66
C GLU A 7 13.03 3.89 -14.30
N LEU A 8 13.42 5.15 -14.09
CA LEU A 8 13.93 5.64 -12.81
C LEU A 8 12.90 5.52 -11.69
N ALA A 9 11.63 5.86 -11.94
CA ALA A 9 10.55 5.68 -10.97
C ALA A 9 10.33 4.20 -10.62
N GLY A 10 10.43 3.29 -11.60
CA GLY A 10 10.35 1.84 -11.38
C GLY A 10 11.49 1.30 -10.52
N LEU A 11 12.73 1.73 -10.79
CA LEU A 11 13.89 1.38 -9.98
C LEU A 11 13.78 1.93 -8.55
N ALA A 12 13.41 3.20 -8.41
CA ALA A 12 13.19 3.81 -7.11
C ALA A 12 12.10 3.08 -6.31
N THR A 13 10.99 2.72 -6.97
CA THR A 13 9.90 1.94 -6.37
C THR A 13 10.40 0.57 -5.89
N SER A 14 11.19 -0.13 -6.71
CA SER A 14 11.78 -1.43 -6.36
C SER A 14 12.68 -1.35 -5.12
N VAL A 15 13.50 -0.29 -5.02
CA VAL A 15 14.34 -0.02 -3.86
C VAL A 15 13.47 0.27 -2.62
N CYS A 16 12.47 1.14 -2.74
CA CYS A 16 11.54 1.46 -1.66
C CYS A 16 10.81 0.21 -1.15
N TRP A 17 10.32 -0.64 -2.05
CA TRP A 17 9.64 -1.90 -1.69
C TRP A 17 10.57 -2.88 -0.98
N SER A 18 11.84 -2.96 -1.40
CA SER A 18 12.84 -3.83 -0.76
C SER A 18 13.04 -3.46 0.70
N PHE A 19 13.26 -2.18 1.01
CA PHE A 19 13.38 -1.71 2.41
C PHE A 19 12.09 -1.89 3.19
N THR A 20 10.97 -1.54 2.58
CA THR A 20 9.65 -1.61 3.21
C THR A 20 9.28 -3.04 3.64
N SER A 21 9.62 -4.04 2.83
CA SER A 21 9.40 -5.46 3.18
C SER A 21 10.13 -5.87 4.46
N VAL A 22 11.36 -5.37 4.67
CA VAL A 22 12.17 -5.63 5.87
C VAL A 22 11.56 -4.93 7.08
N PHE A 23 11.22 -3.64 6.96
CA PHE A 23 10.62 -2.89 8.06
C PHE A 23 9.25 -3.43 8.48
N PHE A 24 8.40 -3.83 7.53
CA PHE A 24 7.11 -4.43 7.85
C PHE A 24 7.23 -5.83 8.43
N THR A 25 8.25 -6.61 8.05
CA THR A 25 8.55 -7.88 8.74
C THR A 25 8.91 -7.62 10.20
N LEU A 26 9.85 -6.71 10.45
CA LEU A 26 10.32 -6.39 11.80
C LEU A 26 9.19 -5.83 12.68
N SER A 27 8.39 -4.93 12.12
CA SER A 27 7.25 -4.32 12.83
C SER A 27 6.14 -5.35 13.05
N GLY A 28 5.83 -6.16 12.05
CA GLY A 28 4.81 -7.21 12.14
C GLY A 28 5.15 -8.28 13.18
N ARG A 29 6.43 -8.59 13.38
CA ARG A 29 6.88 -9.50 14.45
C ARG A 29 6.79 -8.88 15.85
N GLN A 30 6.91 -7.56 15.97
CA GLN A 30 6.86 -6.87 17.26
C GLN A 30 5.43 -6.56 17.74
N VAL A 31 4.58 -6.03 16.85
CA VAL A 31 3.24 -5.55 17.21
C VAL A 31 2.10 -6.31 16.53
N GLY A 32 2.43 -7.29 15.66
CA GLY A 32 1.47 -8.07 14.90
C GLY A 32 1.12 -7.45 13.54
N SER A 33 0.92 -8.31 12.54
CA SER A 33 0.56 -7.95 11.16
C SER A 33 -0.71 -7.10 11.06
N ALA A 34 -1.74 -7.42 11.86
CA ALA A 34 -3.01 -6.69 11.86
C ALA A 34 -2.87 -5.24 12.36
N VAL A 35 -2.03 -4.99 13.36
CA VAL A 35 -1.80 -3.65 13.90
C VAL A 35 -1.04 -2.80 12.90
N VAL A 36 0.03 -3.35 12.31
CA VAL A 36 0.78 -2.69 11.23
C VAL A 36 -0.15 -2.33 10.07
N ASN A 37 -1.05 -3.25 9.69
CA ASN A 37 -1.98 -3.01 8.58
C ASN A 37 -2.93 -1.83 8.86
N ARG A 38 -3.52 -1.79 10.06
CA ARG A 38 -4.46 -0.73 10.46
C ARG A 38 -3.78 0.63 10.56
N VAL A 39 -2.58 0.70 11.14
CA VAL A 39 -1.83 1.96 11.26
C VAL A 39 -1.47 2.50 9.89
N ARG A 40 -1.00 1.64 8.96
CA ARG A 40 -0.71 2.05 7.58
C ARG A 40 -1.94 2.59 6.87
N LEU A 41 -3.08 1.93 7.02
CA LEU A 41 -4.35 2.39 6.43
C LEU A 41 -4.78 3.75 6.97
N LEU A 42 -4.64 3.97 8.28
CA LEU A 42 -4.96 5.25 8.91
C LEU A 42 -4.03 6.37 8.39
N MET A 43 -2.73 6.09 8.29
CA MET A 43 -1.77 7.02 7.68
C MET A 43 -2.11 7.30 6.21
N ALA A 44 -2.46 6.27 5.45
CA ALA A 44 -2.82 6.42 4.03
C ALA A 44 -4.04 7.32 3.86
N VAL A 45 -5.09 7.14 4.67
CA VAL A 45 -6.28 8.01 4.64
C VAL A 45 -5.90 9.46 4.94
N VAL A 46 -5.12 9.71 5.99
CA VAL A 46 -4.69 11.08 6.35
C VAL A 46 -3.87 11.70 5.22
N MET A 47 -2.87 10.99 4.70
CA MET A 47 -2.00 11.51 3.65
C MET A 47 -2.76 11.79 2.34
N VAL A 48 -3.66 10.88 1.94
CA VAL A 48 -4.48 11.04 0.73
C VAL A 48 -5.48 12.18 0.89
N SER A 49 -6.16 12.29 2.04
CA SER A 49 -7.09 13.40 2.29
C SER A 49 -6.39 14.76 2.31
N LEU A 50 -5.19 14.86 2.90
CA LEU A 50 -4.40 16.09 2.88
C LEU A 50 -3.92 16.44 1.47
N LEU A 51 -3.49 15.45 0.68
CA LEU A 51 -3.08 15.66 -0.70
C LEU A 51 -4.24 16.13 -1.57
N HIS A 52 -5.40 15.49 -1.45
CA HIS A 52 -6.61 15.87 -2.16
C HIS A 52 -7.07 17.28 -1.76
N TRP A 53 -6.99 17.63 -0.47
CA TRP A 53 -7.26 18.99 -0.01
C TRP A 53 -6.30 20.02 -0.63
N ALA A 54 -5.00 19.69 -0.72
CA ALA A 54 -4.02 20.57 -1.34
C ALA A 54 -4.21 20.76 -2.85
N MET A 55 -4.77 19.75 -3.55
CA MET A 55 -4.94 19.78 -5.01
C MET A 55 -6.31 20.31 -5.46
N GLU A 56 -7.38 19.93 -4.77
CA GLU A 56 -8.77 20.20 -5.18
C GLU A 56 -9.51 21.13 -4.20
N GLY A 57 -8.93 21.44 -3.03
CA GLY A 57 -9.54 22.30 -2.02
C GLY A 57 -10.61 21.61 -1.16
N SER A 58 -10.96 20.37 -1.46
CA SER A 58 -11.88 19.51 -0.69
C SER A 58 -11.14 18.38 0.02
N LEU A 59 -11.56 18.02 1.23
CA LEU A 59 -10.97 16.90 1.98
C LEU A 59 -11.43 15.53 1.49
N LEU A 60 -12.63 15.46 0.92
CA LEU A 60 -13.21 14.23 0.39
C LEU A 60 -13.90 14.53 -0.93
N PRO A 61 -13.82 13.61 -1.91
CA PRO A 61 -14.49 13.75 -3.20
C PRO A 61 -15.97 13.39 -3.04
N VAL A 62 -16.74 14.28 -2.39
CA VAL A 62 -18.18 14.12 -2.16
C VAL A 62 -18.99 14.15 -3.46
N ASP A 63 -18.46 14.82 -4.49
CA ASP A 63 -19.06 14.89 -5.82
C ASP A 63 -18.74 13.67 -6.69
N ALA A 64 -17.89 12.74 -6.22
CA ALA A 64 -17.68 11.50 -6.93
C ALA A 64 -18.97 10.66 -6.86
N GLY A 65 -19.52 10.31 -8.03
CA GLY A 65 -20.74 9.50 -8.10
C GLY A 65 -20.64 8.18 -7.35
N LEU A 66 -21.80 7.66 -6.91
CA LEU A 66 -21.90 6.47 -6.05
C LEU A 66 -21.18 5.23 -6.60
N GLU A 67 -21.16 5.08 -7.93
CA GLU A 67 -20.46 4.01 -8.64
C GLU A 67 -18.94 4.03 -8.37
N ARG A 68 -18.31 5.21 -8.38
CA ARG A 68 -16.87 5.37 -8.14
C ARG A 68 -16.51 5.02 -6.71
N TRP A 69 -17.33 5.46 -5.75
CA TRP A 69 -17.20 5.07 -4.35
C TRP A 69 -17.34 3.57 -4.16
N GLY A 70 -18.29 2.93 -4.86
CA GLY A 70 -18.48 1.48 -4.84
C GLY A 70 -17.24 0.72 -5.32
N TRP A 71 -16.71 1.06 -6.50
CA TRP A 71 -15.52 0.41 -7.05
C TRP A 71 -14.25 0.70 -6.23
N MET A 72 -14.05 1.94 -5.76
CA MET A 72 -12.92 2.25 -4.87
C MET A 72 -13.00 1.49 -3.55
N GLY A 73 -14.18 1.43 -2.93
CA GLY A 73 -14.38 0.71 -1.67
C GLY A 73 -14.12 -0.78 -1.84
N LEU A 74 -14.63 -1.38 -2.92
CA LEU A 74 -14.40 -2.80 -3.22
C LEU A 74 -12.92 -3.10 -3.49
N SER A 75 -12.26 -2.27 -4.31
CA SER A 75 -10.82 -2.38 -4.59
C SER A 75 -9.98 -2.25 -3.32
N GLY A 76 -10.28 -1.26 -2.47
CA GLY A 76 -9.61 -1.06 -1.19
C GLY A 76 -9.81 -2.24 -0.22
N LEU A 77 -11.01 -2.83 -0.20
CA LEU A 77 -11.29 -4.02 0.61
C LEU A 77 -10.45 -5.22 0.14
N ILE A 78 -10.44 -5.51 -1.16
CA ILE A 78 -9.71 -6.66 -1.69
C ILE A 78 -8.20 -6.45 -1.58
N GLY A 79 -7.69 -5.27 -1.96
CA GLY A 79 -6.27 -4.95 -1.94
C GLY A 79 -5.74 -4.74 -0.53
N PHE A 80 -6.21 -3.71 0.17
CA PHE A 80 -5.61 -3.25 1.43
C PHE A 80 -6.09 -4.00 2.68
N VAL A 81 -7.30 -4.57 2.64
CA VAL A 81 -7.80 -5.34 3.79
C VAL A 81 -7.41 -6.80 3.66
N ILE A 82 -7.72 -7.44 2.54
CA ILE A 82 -7.44 -8.87 2.35
C ILE A 82 -5.98 -9.09 1.90
N GLY A 83 -5.60 -8.53 0.75
CA GLY A 83 -4.28 -8.76 0.15
C GLY A 83 -3.15 -8.38 1.09
N ASP A 84 -3.17 -7.15 1.58
CA ASP A 84 -2.13 -6.62 2.46
C ASP A 84 -2.10 -7.34 3.83
N ALA A 85 -3.24 -7.73 4.40
CA ALA A 85 -3.22 -8.54 5.63
C ALA A 85 -2.53 -9.89 5.42
N MET A 86 -2.83 -10.56 4.30
CA MET A 86 -2.16 -11.82 3.94
C MET A 86 -0.67 -11.62 3.69
N LEU A 87 -0.28 -10.53 3.01
CA LEU A 87 1.12 -10.19 2.74
C LEU A 87 1.92 -9.94 4.03
N PHE A 88 1.41 -9.13 4.95
CA PHE A 88 2.09 -8.91 6.23
C PHE A 88 2.15 -10.17 7.07
N GLN A 89 1.12 -11.01 7.01
CA GLN A 89 1.14 -12.30 7.68
C GLN A 89 2.22 -13.21 7.08
N ALA A 90 2.37 -13.23 5.75
CA ALA A 90 3.44 -13.96 5.07
C ALA A 90 4.83 -13.44 5.48
N PHE A 91 5.03 -12.12 5.56
CA PHE A 91 6.28 -11.54 6.07
C PHE A 91 6.63 -12.04 7.48
N VAL A 92 5.65 -12.12 8.38
CA VAL A 92 5.88 -12.65 9.73
C VAL A 92 6.23 -14.15 9.70
N MET A 93 5.47 -14.96 8.95
CA MET A 93 5.56 -16.42 8.93
C MET A 93 6.79 -16.96 8.18
N ILE A 94 6.99 -16.53 6.93
CA ILE A 94 8.02 -17.06 6.02
C ILE A 94 9.14 -16.06 5.73
N GLY A 95 9.04 -14.84 6.26
CA GLY A 95 10.03 -13.78 6.07
C GLY A 95 9.87 -13.01 4.75
N PRO A 96 10.59 -11.89 4.59
CA PRO A 96 10.44 -10.99 3.44
C PRO A 96 10.96 -11.61 2.14
N ARG A 97 12.05 -12.38 2.18
CA ARG A 97 12.69 -12.94 0.97
C ARG A 97 11.78 -13.91 0.21
N LEU A 98 11.16 -14.87 0.91
CA LEU A 98 10.24 -15.82 0.28
C LEU A 98 8.91 -15.15 -0.10
N SER A 99 8.40 -14.25 0.75
CA SER A 99 7.16 -13.53 0.46
C SER A 99 7.29 -12.67 -0.81
N MET A 100 8.39 -11.93 -0.97
CA MET A 100 8.64 -11.12 -2.16
C MET A 100 8.86 -11.98 -3.41
N LEU A 101 9.50 -13.15 -3.28
CA LEU A 101 9.65 -14.11 -4.38
C LEU A 101 8.29 -14.62 -4.87
N LEU A 102 7.39 -14.97 -3.95
CA LEU A 102 6.02 -15.38 -4.29
C LEU A 102 5.23 -14.24 -4.92
N MET A 103 5.41 -13.02 -4.41
CA MET A 103 4.71 -11.84 -4.92
C MET A 103 5.12 -11.51 -6.36
N ALA A 104 6.37 -11.77 -6.74
CA ALA A 104 6.86 -11.61 -8.12
C ALA A 104 6.24 -12.59 -9.13
N LEU A 105 5.45 -13.57 -8.69
CA LEU A 105 4.69 -14.47 -9.57
C LEU A 105 3.42 -13.79 -10.11
N ALA A 106 2.94 -12.73 -9.45
CA ALA A 106 1.87 -11.88 -9.96
C ALA A 106 2.51 -10.79 -10.84
N PRO A 107 2.32 -10.80 -12.17
CA PRO A 107 2.90 -9.83 -13.09
C PRO A 107 2.29 -8.43 -12.96
#